data_AF-A0A1D9GH30-F1
#
_entry.id   AF-A0A1D9GH30-F1
#
_cell.length_a   1.000
_cell.length_b   1.000
_cell.length_c   1.000
_cell.angle_alpha   90.00
_cell.angle_beta   90.00
_cell.angle_gamma   90.00
#
_symmetry.space_group_name_H-M   'P 1'
#
loop_
_entity.id
_entity.type
_entity.pdbx_description
1 polymer ?
#
loop_
_entity_poly.entity_id
_entity_poly.type
_entity_poly.pdbx_seq_one_letter_code
_entity_poly.pdbx_strand_id
1 'polypeptide(L)'
;MFRGLRHQSGMPLMKFPTVTVVLVSAALIFVVWEQTREQPEPIDASRFTRLASDPVERSAVLDYVTARIPELCEEAVGTSKGSEELSMCIESSGAREPACRRAMADRFPGIVASDAVFRDLSITMMSCLVPRSGLID
;
A
#
# COMPACT_ATOMS: atom_id res chain seq x y z
N MET A 1 -39.51 54.30 29.32
CA MET A 1 -38.45 53.27 29.26
C MET A 1 -39.03 52.01 28.62
N PHE A 2 -39.08 51.94 27.29
CA PHE A 2 -39.37 50.72 26.54
C PHE A 2 -38.42 50.71 25.35
N ARG A 3 -37.36 49.93 25.49
CA ARG A 3 -36.27 49.76 24.54
C ARG A 3 -36.24 48.26 24.21
N GLY A 4 -36.21 47.90 22.93
CA GLY A 4 -36.04 46.51 22.50
C GLY A 4 -37.08 46.12 21.46
N LEU A 5 -36.84 46.42 20.18
CA LEU A 5 -36.09 45.61 19.22
C LEU A 5 -37.07 44.86 18.31
N ARG A 6 -37.34 45.52 17.18
CA ARG A 6 -37.95 44.95 15.98
C ARG A 6 -37.22 43.65 15.64
N HIS A 7 -38.03 42.61 15.46
CA HIS A 7 -37.71 41.36 14.80
C HIS A 7 -37.05 41.67 13.44
N GLN A 8 -35.74 41.53 13.36
CA GLN A 8 -35.00 41.58 12.11
C GLN A 8 -34.70 40.13 11.73
N SER A 9 -35.64 39.53 10.99
CA SER A 9 -35.43 38.25 10.30
C SER A 9 -34.45 38.47 9.15
N GLY A 10 -33.17 38.60 9.48
CA GLY A 10 -32.10 38.39 8.52
C GLY A 10 -31.88 36.89 8.41
N MET A 11 -32.36 36.27 7.34
CA MET A 11 -31.78 34.99 6.90
C MET A 11 -30.30 35.28 6.64
N PRO A 12 -29.35 34.71 7.43
CA PRO A 12 -27.96 34.82 7.05
C PRO A 12 -27.86 34.07 5.72
N LEU A 13 -27.56 34.83 4.67
CA LEU A 13 -27.08 34.32 3.40
C LEU A 13 -25.94 33.36 3.78
N MET A 14 -26.22 32.05 3.81
CA MET A 14 -25.18 31.05 4.03
C MET A 14 -24.23 31.23 2.86
N LYS A 15 -23.15 31.96 3.10
CA LYS A 15 -21.98 31.96 2.25
C LYS A 15 -21.50 30.53 2.37
N PHE A 16 -21.99 29.67 1.48
CA PHE A 16 -21.67 28.25 1.45
C PHE A 16 -20.18 28.18 1.69
N PRO A 17 -19.72 27.45 2.73
CA PRO A 17 -18.33 27.48 3.11
C PRO A 17 -17.55 26.88 1.95
N THR A 18 -17.11 27.78 1.05
CA THR A 18 -16.61 27.45 -0.29
C THR A 18 -15.40 26.55 -0.15
N VAL A 19 -14.64 26.76 0.93
CA VAL A 19 -13.51 25.92 1.33
C VAL A 19 -13.92 24.47 1.53
N THR A 20 -14.96 24.18 2.34
CA THR A 20 -15.45 22.80 2.52
C THR A 20 -16.00 22.21 1.24
N VAL A 21 -16.71 22.98 0.41
CA VAL A 21 -17.22 22.47 -0.87
C VAL A 21 -16.05 22.11 -1.78
N VAL A 22 -15.03 22.95 -1.86
CA VAL A 22 -13.82 22.71 -2.66
C VAL A 22 -13.02 21.52 -2.14
N LEU A 23 -12.83 21.40 -0.82
CA LEU A 23 -12.12 20.28 -0.21
C LEU A 23 -12.87 18.96 -0.42
N VAL A 24 -14.19 18.94 -0.25
CA VAL A 24 -15.02 17.76 -0.51
C VAL A 24 -14.98 17.40 -2.00
N SER A 25 -15.05 18.39 -2.88
CA SER A 25 -14.97 18.16 -4.33
C SER A 25 -13.60 17.61 -4.74
N ALA A 26 -12.52 18.15 -4.19
CA ALA A 26 -11.16 17.67 -4.43
C ALA A 26 -10.95 16.25 -3.88
N ALA A 27 -11.47 15.95 -2.69
CA ALA A 27 -11.43 14.60 -2.11
C ALA A 27 -12.22 13.60 -2.96
N LEU A 28 -13.40 13.97 -3.46
CA LEU A 28 -14.19 13.13 -4.34
C LEU A 28 -13.48 12.89 -5.69
N ILE A 29 -12.86 13.91 -6.27
CA ILE A 29 -12.05 13.77 -7.48
C ILE A 29 -10.86 12.84 -7.22
N PHE A 30 -10.19 12.97 -6.08
CA PHE A 30 -9.07 12.11 -5.70
C PHE A 30 -9.52 10.64 -5.54
N VAL A 31 -10.65 10.40 -4.85
CA VAL A 31 -11.22 9.06 -4.69
C VAL A 31 -11.64 8.47 -6.04
N VAL A 32 -12.30 9.24 -6.91
CA VAL A 32 -12.68 8.79 -8.25
C VAL A 32 -11.43 8.47 -9.07
N TRP A 33 -10.39 9.32 -9.00
CA TRP A 33 -9.12 9.09 -9.67
C TRP A 33 -8.41 7.82 -9.20
N GLU A 34 -8.44 7.52 -7.89
CA GLU A 34 -7.96 6.25 -7.35
C GLU A 34 -8.78 5.05 -7.85
N GLN A 35 -10.10 5.20 -8.03
CA GLN A 35 -10.95 4.13 -8.58
C GLN A 35 -10.80 3.93 -10.09
N THR A 36 -10.46 4.96 -10.87
CA THR A 36 -10.20 4.83 -12.32
C THR A 36 -8.78 4.40 -12.64
N ARG A 37 -7.85 4.35 -11.68
CA ARG A 37 -6.62 3.59 -11.91
C ARG A 37 -7.03 2.11 -11.93
N GLU A 38 -6.93 1.46 -13.09
CA GLU A 38 -6.86 0.01 -13.13
C GLU A 38 -5.82 -0.45 -12.10
N GLN A 39 -6.31 -1.03 -11.00
CA GLN A 39 -5.43 -1.82 -10.16
C GLN A 39 -4.91 -2.92 -11.08
N PRO A 40 -3.58 -3.03 -11.26
CA PRO A 40 -3.03 -4.09 -12.10
C PRO A 40 -3.64 -5.41 -11.62
N GLU A 41 -4.11 -6.25 -12.55
CA GLU A 41 -4.71 -7.53 -12.19
C GLU A 41 -3.81 -8.22 -11.16
N PRO A 42 -4.39 -8.75 -10.07
CA PRO A 42 -3.62 -9.39 -9.02
C PRO A 42 -2.78 -10.49 -9.68
N ILE A 43 -1.46 -10.28 -9.68
CA ILE A 43 -0.54 -11.19 -10.34
C ILE A 43 -0.70 -12.56 -9.68
N ASP A 44 -1.15 -13.55 -10.45
CA ASP A 44 -1.36 -14.90 -9.93
C ASP A 44 -0.01 -15.61 -9.76
N ALA A 45 0.12 -16.40 -8.68
CA ALA A 45 1.25 -17.29 -8.42
C ALA A 45 1.55 -18.20 -9.62
N SER A 46 0.51 -18.58 -10.38
CA SER A 46 0.61 -19.42 -11.57
C SER A 46 1.52 -18.82 -12.65
N ARG A 47 1.66 -17.49 -12.73
CA ARG A 47 2.57 -16.79 -13.67
C ARG A 47 4.05 -17.11 -13.43
N PHE A 48 4.41 -17.52 -12.22
CA PHE A 48 5.80 -17.82 -11.85
C PHE A 48 6.16 -19.32 -11.96
N THR A 49 5.27 -20.16 -12.51
CA THR A 49 5.49 -21.61 -12.64
C THR A 49 6.23 -22.03 -13.91
N ARG A 50 6.37 -21.11 -14.89
CA ARG A 50 6.96 -21.38 -16.22
C ARG A 50 8.02 -20.36 -16.62
N LEU A 51 8.86 -19.93 -15.67
CA LEU A 51 9.82 -18.84 -15.86
C LEU A 51 10.86 -19.11 -16.96
N ALA A 52 11.21 -20.38 -17.20
CA ALA A 52 12.15 -20.75 -18.25
C ALA A 52 11.60 -20.52 -19.68
N SER A 53 10.28 -20.61 -19.86
CA SER A 53 9.60 -20.45 -21.15
C SER A 53 8.83 -19.13 -21.28
N ASP A 54 8.49 -18.50 -20.16
CA ASP A 54 7.76 -17.24 -20.06
C ASP A 54 8.42 -16.39 -18.94
N PRO A 55 9.57 -15.76 -19.23
CA PRO A 55 10.30 -14.98 -18.25
C PRO A 55 9.54 -13.70 -17.90
N VAL A 56 9.64 -13.28 -16.64
CA VAL A 56 8.90 -12.12 -16.13
C VAL A 56 9.84 -11.00 -15.73
N GLU A 57 9.31 -9.78 -15.70
CA GLU A 57 10.06 -8.66 -15.13
C GLU A 57 10.22 -8.81 -13.61
N ARG A 58 11.36 -8.40 -13.10
CA ARG A 58 11.62 -8.34 -11.65
C ARG A 58 10.58 -7.45 -10.95
N SER A 59 10.20 -6.33 -11.53
CA SER A 59 9.13 -5.44 -11.05
C SER A 59 7.85 -6.21 -10.75
N ALA A 60 7.39 -7.06 -11.67
CA ALA A 60 6.19 -7.88 -11.50
C ALA A 60 6.30 -8.85 -10.30
N VAL A 61 7.48 -9.43 -10.07
CA VAL A 61 7.72 -10.26 -8.88
C VAL A 61 7.68 -9.43 -7.60
N LEU A 62 8.29 -8.23 -7.61
CA LEU A 62 8.31 -7.35 -6.44
C LEU A 62 6.92 -6.82 -6.10
N ASP A 63 6.12 -6.45 -7.10
CA ASP A 63 4.75 -5.98 -6.93
C ASP A 63 3.87 -7.08 -6.35
N TYR A 64 4.04 -8.32 -6.84
CA TYR A 64 3.36 -9.49 -6.29
C TYR A 64 3.71 -9.76 -4.82
N VAL A 65 4.99 -9.71 -4.46
CA VAL A 65 5.43 -9.90 -3.06
C VAL A 65 4.93 -8.76 -2.16
N THR A 66 4.93 -7.53 -2.67
CA THR A 66 4.48 -6.34 -1.94
C THR A 66 2.98 -6.40 -1.66
N ALA A 67 2.18 -6.89 -2.61
CA ALA A 67 0.74 -7.10 -2.41
C ALA A 67 0.42 -8.06 -1.25
N ARG A 68 1.37 -8.93 -0.87
CA ARG A 68 1.21 -9.91 0.22
C ARG A 68 1.65 -9.41 1.59
N ILE A 69 2.11 -8.17 1.72
CA ILE A 69 2.56 -7.60 3.01
C ILE A 69 1.56 -7.88 4.16
N PRO A 70 0.22 -7.72 4.01
CA PRO A 70 -0.71 -8.02 5.09
C PRO A 70 -0.61 -9.47 5.58
N GLU A 71 -0.64 -10.44 4.65
CA GLU A 71 -0.52 -11.87 4.97
C GLU A 71 0.83 -12.19 5.63
N LEU A 72 1.92 -11.59 5.13
CA LEU A 72 3.26 -11.77 5.69
C LEU A 72 3.37 -11.20 7.11
N CYS A 73 2.73 -10.07 7.36
CA CYS A 73 2.68 -9.47 8.69
C CYS A 73 1.81 -10.27 9.65
N GLU A 74 0.67 -10.80 9.21
CA GLU A 74 -0.15 -11.70 10.02
C GLU A 74 0.65 -12.94 10.44
N GLU A 75 1.39 -13.56 9.51
CA GLU A 75 2.24 -14.71 9.81
C GLU A 75 3.39 -14.36 10.77
N ALA A 76 4.03 -13.19 10.61
CA ALA A 76 5.17 -12.78 11.42
C ALA A 76 4.78 -12.33 12.84
N VAL A 77 3.63 -11.68 13.00
CA VAL A 77 3.11 -11.19 14.28
C VAL A 77 2.49 -12.34 15.07
N GLY A 78 1.87 -13.31 14.38
CA GLY A 78 1.21 -14.46 14.97
C GLY A 78 -0.18 -14.15 15.50
N THR A 79 -1.07 -15.15 15.48
CA THR A 79 -2.52 -15.00 15.79
C THR A 79 -2.82 -14.53 17.23
N SER A 80 -1.85 -14.59 18.15
CA SER A 80 -2.02 -14.20 19.55
C SER A 80 -1.75 -12.71 19.82
N LYS A 81 -1.13 -12.00 18.88
CA LYS A 81 -0.82 -10.57 19.00
C LYS A 81 -1.95 -9.74 18.40
N GLY A 82 -2.20 -8.59 19.02
CA GLY A 82 -3.34 -7.73 18.72
C GLY A 82 -3.22 -7.01 17.38
N SER A 83 -4.30 -6.33 17.00
CA SER A 83 -4.40 -5.56 15.76
C SER A 83 -3.36 -4.44 15.64
N GLU A 84 -2.84 -3.95 16.76
CA GLU A 84 -1.84 -2.87 16.81
C GLU A 84 -0.46 -3.35 16.31
N GLU A 85 -0.03 -4.55 16.71
CA GLU A 85 1.23 -5.11 16.21
C GLU A 85 1.15 -5.46 14.72
N LEU A 86 -0.02 -5.92 14.26
CA LEU A 86 -0.29 -6.12 12.84
C LEU A 86 -0.23 -4.80 12.06
N SER A 87 -0.91 -3.74 12.53
CA SER A 87 -0.90 -2.44 11.86
C SER A 87 0.49 -1.82 11.83
N MET A 88 1.26 -1.91 12.93
CA MET A 88 2.65 -1.46 12.97
C MET A 88 3.54 -2.24 12.01
N CYS A 89 3.33 -3.55 11.87
CA CYS A 89 4.05 -4.36 10.89
C CYS A 89 3.77 -3.88 9.47
N ILE A 90 2.49 -3.71 9.11
CA ILE A 90 2.08 -3.27 7.76
C ILE A 90 2.66 -1.89 7.44
N GLU A 91 2.53 -0.94 8.37
CA GLU A 91 3.06 0.42 8.20
C GLU A 91 4.59 0.42 8.04
N SER A 92 5.31 -0.28 8.93
CA SER A 92 6.77 -0.35 8.85
C SER A 92 7.26 -1.06 7.58
N SER A 93 6.52 -2.06 7.10
CA SER A 93 6.83 -2.78 5.86
C SER A 93 6.62 -1.87 4.63
N GLY A 94 5.52 -1.12 4.61
CA GLY A 94 5.27 -0.11 3.57
C GLY A 94 6.32 1.00 3.54
N ALA A 95 6.81 1.42 4.70
CA ALA A 95 7.90 2.39 4.79
C ALA A 95 9.24 1.84 4.28
N ARG A 96 9.50 0.53 4.43
CA ARG A 96 10.71 -0.15 3.94
C ARG A 96 10.68 -0.48 2.44
N GLU A 97 9.50 -0.66 1.86
CA GLU A 97 9.30 -1.10 0.46
C GLU A 97 10.21 -0.37 -0.54
N PRO A 98 10.32 0.97 -0.56
CA PRO A 98 11.16 1.66 -1.53
C PRO A 98 12.66 1.36 -1.36
N ALA A 99 13.11 1.14 -0.13
CA ALA A 99 14.50 0.77 0.15
C ALA A 99 14.76 -0.69 -0.25
N CYS A 100 13.86 -1.61 0.11
CA CYS A 100 13.94 -3.02 -0.26
C CYS A 100 13.92 -3.22 -1.76
N ARG A 101 13.02 -2.53 -2.48
CA ARG A 101 12.94 -2.60 -3.95
C ARG A 101 14.23 -2.11 -4.63
N ARG A 102 14.86 -1.04 -4.11
CA ARG A 102 16.18 -0.60 -4.61
C ARG A 102 17.25 -1.65 -4.35
N ALA A 103 17.31 -2.23 -3.15
CA ALA A 103 18.25 -3.29 -2.84
C ALA A 103 18.08 -4.53 -3.75
N MET A 104 16.82 -4.88 -4.09
CA MET A 104 16.56 -5.95 -5.05
C MET A 104 16.98 -5.56 -6.46
N ALA A 105 16.87 -4.27 -6.80
CA ALA A 105 17.28 -3.76 -8.09
C ALA A 105 18.79 -3.89 -8.34
N ASP A 106 19.57 -3.73 -7.28
CA ASP A 106 21.03 -3.82 -7.31
C ASP A 106 21.53 -5.29 -7.31
N ARG A 107 20.78 -6.21 -6.69
CA ARG A 107 21.22 -7.60 -6.47
C ARG A 107 20.73 -8.60 -7.53
N PHE A 108 19.56 -8.37 -8.14
CA PHE A 108 18.90 -9.35 -9.00
C PHE A 108 18.81 -8.86 -10.45
N PRO A 109 18.75 -9.76 -11.45
CA PRO A 109 18.57 -9.36 -12.84
C PRO A 109 17.22 -8.68 -13.06
N GLY A 110 17.13 -7.82 -14.08
CA GLY A 110 15.87 -7.15 -14.45
C GLY A 110 14.80 -8.10 -15.00
N ILE A 111 15.23 -9.22 -15.59
CA ILE A 111 14.36 -10.29 -16.09
C ILE A 111 14.63 -11.56 -15.28
N VAL A 112 13.56 -12.16 -14.76
CA VAL A 112 13.57 -13.39 -13.97
C VAL A 112 13.13 -14.53 -14.88
N ALA A 113 14.10 -15.35 -15.30
CA ALA A 113 13.90 -16.46 -16.24
C ALA A 113 14.09 -17.85 -15.60
N SER A 114 14.26 -17.92 -14.27
CA SER A 114 14.43 -19.20 -13.59
C SER A 114 13.80 -19.20 -12.21
N ASP A 115 13.33 -20.38 -11.80
CA ASP A 115 12.71 -20.60 -10.50
C ASP A 115 13.69 -20.33 -9.35
N ALA A 116 14.98 -20.62 -9.56
CA ALA A 116 16.02 -20.36 -8.57
C ALA A 116 16.16 -18.85 -8.29
N VAL A 117 16.20 -18.03 -9.34
CA VAL A 117 16.29 -16.57 -9.21
C VAL A 117 15.00 -16.00 -8.62
N PHE A 118 13.84 -16.50 -9.07
CA PHE A 118 12.55 -16.09 -8.49
C PHE A 118 12.48 -16.38 -7.00
N ARG A 119 12.82 -17.61 -6.59
CA ARG A 119 12.79 -18.01 -5.18
C ARG A 119 13.74 -17.15 -4.33
N ASP A 120 14.98 -16.94 -4.78
CA ASP A 120 15.95 -16.13 -4.04
C ASP A 120 15.50 -14.66 -3.94
N LEU A 121 14.98 -14.10 -5.03
CA LEU A 121 14.40 -12.75 -5.08
C LEU A 121 13.24 -12.61 -4.11
N SER A 122 12.26 -13.51 -4.16
CA SER A 122 11.07 -13.47 -3.30
C SER A 122 11.44 -13.60 -1.83
N ILE A 123 12.32 -14.56 -1.47
CA ILE A 123 12.76 -14.76 -0.08
C ILE A 123 13.50 -13.51 0.43
N THR A 124 14.40 -12.95 -0.38
CA THR A 124 15.18 -11.77 -0.01
C THR A 124 14.27 -10.55 0.17
N MET A 125 13.31 -10.35 -0.74
CA MET A 125 12.35 -9.25 -0.66
C MET A 125 11.43 -9.39 0.56
N MET A 126 10.87 -10.58 0.79
CA MET A 126 10.02 -10.86 1.96
C MET A 126 10.75 -10.60 3.27
N SER A 127 12.01 -11.04 3.37
CA SER A 127 12.86 -10.84 4.56
C SER A 127 13.19 -9.37 4.78
N CYS A 128 13.33 -8.58 3.71
CA CYS A 128 13.57 -7.14 3.81
C CYS A 128 12.32 -6.38 4.25
N LEU A 129 11.14 -6.73 3.71
CA LEU A 129 9.87 -6.08 4.03
C LEU A 129 9.45 -6.37 5.48
N VAL A 130 9.42 -7.65 5.84
CA VAL A 130 8.99 -8.14 7.16
C VAL A 130 10.17 -8.86 7.82
N PRO A 131 11.13 -8.13 8.40
CA PRO A 131 12.20 -8.75 9.15
C PRO A 131 11.60 -9.44 10.37
N ARG A 132 11.73 -10.77 10.43
CA ARG A 132 11.36 -11.54 11.62
C ARG A 132 12.38 -11.21 12.70
N SER A 133 11.98 -10.34 13.63
CA SER A 133 12.74 -9.94 14.82
C SER A 133 13.15 -11.18 15.61
N GLY A 134 14.29 -11.78 15.28
CA GLY A 134 14.72 -13.05 15.87
C GLY A 134 15.88 -13.76 15.17
N LEU A 135 16.23 -13.44 13.92
CA LEU A 135 17.46 -13.95 13.31
C LEU A 135 18.58 -12.91 13.43
N ILE A 136 19.06 -12.72 14.65
CA ILE A 136 20.39 -12.17 14.92
C ILE A 136 21.33 -13.37 14.89
N ASP A 137 22.26 -13.40 13.95
CA ASP A 137 23.60 -13.96 14.20
C ASP A 137 24.54 -12.75 14.33
#